data_AF-A0A919L9R5-F1
#
_entry.id   AF-A0A919L9R5-F1
#
_cell.length_a   1.000
_cell.length_b   1.000
_cell.length_c   1.000
_cell.angle_alpha   90.00
_cell.angle_beta   90.00
_cell.angle_gamma   90.00
#
_symmetry.space_group_name_H-M   'P 1'
#
loop_
_entity.id
_entity.type
_entity.pdbx_description
1 polymer ?
#
loop_
_entity_poly.entity_id
_entity_poly.type
_entity_poly.pdbx_seq_one_letter_code
_entity_poly.pdbx_strand_id
1 'polypeptide(L)' 'MWALGDVVLGVYEIREVVRTGGMGLVYRVRHLQWDVDLALKTPSRT' A
#
# COMPACT_ATOMS: atom_id res chain seq x y z
N MET A 1 -2.71 -8.98 -4.44
CA MET A 1 -1.55 -8.08 -4.48
C MET A 1 -1.93 -6.93 -5.39
N TRP A 2 -1.71 -5.69 -4.96
CA TRP A 2 -2.06 -4.50 -5.75
C TRP A 2 -0.88 -4.05 -6.61
N ALA A 3 -1.18 -3.40 -7.73
CA ALA A 3 -0.22 -2.86 -8.67
C ALA A 3 -0.03 -1.36 -8.48
N LEU A 4 1.04 -0.81 -9.08
CA LEU A 4 1.24 0.64 -9.13
C LEU A 4 0.04 1.32 -9.82
N GLY A 5 -0.44 2.40 -9.22
CA GLY A 5 -1.59 3.17 -9.70
C GLY A 5 -2.96 2.62 -9.26
N ASP A 6 -3.04 1.43 -8.65
CA ASP A 6 -4.30 0.95 -8.05
C ASP A 6 -4.77 1.91 -6.96
N VAL A 7 -6.07 2.18 -6.91
CA VAL A 7 -6.70 2.97 -5.84
C VAL A 7 -7.49 2.04 -4.91
N VAL A 8 -6.95 1.82 -3.72
CA VAL A 8 -7.52 0.95 -2.70
C VAL A 8 -8.48 1.75 -1.81
N LEU A 9 -9.67 1.20 -1.57
CA LEU A 9 -10.74 1.84 -0.78
C LEU A 9 -11.12 3.25 -1.27
N GLY A 10 -10.80 3.59 -2.54
CA GLY A 10 -11.05 4.90 -3.11
C GLY A 10 -10.13 6.03 -2.63
N VAL A 11 -9.17 5.77 -1.73
CA VAL A 11 -8.37 6.84 -1.10
C VAL A 11 -6.86 6.57 -1.02
N TYR A 12 -6.41 5.33 -1.21
CA TYR A 12 -5.00 4.96 -1.14
C TYR A 12 -4.47 4.54 -2.51
N GLU A 13 -3.76 5.43 -3.20
CA GLU A 13 -3.12 5.10 -4.47
C GLU A 13 -1.77 4.42 -4.24
N ILE A 14 -1.54 3.26 -4.86
CA ILE A 14 -0.27 2.53 -4.74
C ILE A 14 0.84 3.24 -5.54
N ARG A 15 1.91 3.63 -4.84
CA ARG A 15 3.08 4.31 -5.42
C ARG A 15 4.34 3.44 -5.46
N GLU A 16 4.42 2.45 -4.59
CA GLU A 16 5.53 1.49 -4.55
C GLU A 16 5.09 0.18 -3.90
N VAL A 17 5.61 -0.95 -4.38
CA VAL A 17 5.44 -2.24 -3.72
C VAL A 17 6.73 -2.60 -3.00
N VAL A 18 6.71 -2.55 -1.67
CA VAL A 18 7.86 -2.87 -0.82
C VAL A 18 7.66 -4.25 -0.22
N ARG A 19 8.39 -5.25 -0.74
CA ARG A 19 8.37 -6.60 -0.16
C ARG A 19 9.26 -6.63 1.10
N THR A 20 8.64 -6.72 2.28
CA THR A 20 9.33 -6.77 3.57
C THR A 20 9.17 -8.15 4.24
N GLY A 21 10.17 -9.03 4.12
CA GLY A 21 10.29 -10.26 4.93
C GLY A 21 9.04 -11.17 5.01
N GLY A 22 9.00 -12.04 6.03
CA GLY A 22 7.97 -13.07 6.20
C GLY A 22 6.67 -12.62 6.88
N MET A 23 6.47 -11.33 7.16
CA MET A 23 5.35 -10.83 7.98
C MET A 23 4.29 -10.02 7.19
N GLY A 24 4.33 -10.06 5.87
CA GLY A 24 3.38 -9.41 4.98
C GLY A 24 4.00 -8.45 3.95
N LEU A 25 3.15 -7.86 3.12
CA LEU A 25 3.53 -6.89 2.09
C LEU A 25 3.31 -5.47 2.61
N VAL A 26 4.24 -4.57 2.31
CA VAL A 26 4.09 -3.13 2.57
C VAL A 26 4.03 -2.41 1.24
N TYR A 27 3.17 -1.40 1.14
CA TYR A 27 3.07 -0.52 -0.02
C TYR A 27 3.36 0.90 0.44
N ARG A 28 4.09 1.67 -0.36
CA ARG A 28 4.02 3.13 -0.25
C ARG A 28 2.76 3.57 -0.97
N VAL A 29 1.93 4.37 -0.30
CA VAL A 29 0.68 4.87 -0.87
C VAL A 29 0.58 6.38 -0.73
N ARG A 30 -0.12 7.03 -1.66
CA ARG A 30 -0.58 8.42 -1.50
C ARG A 30 -2.01 8.40 -0.96
N HIS A 31 -2.25 8.99 0.21
CA HIS A 31 -3.62 9.21 0.68
C HIS A 31 -4.20 10.44 -0.02
N LEU A 32 -5.15 10.24 -0.94
CA LEU A 32 -5.59 11.30 -1.87
C LEU A 32 -6.28 12.48 -1.17
N GLN A 33 -6.99 12.24 -0.05
CA GLN A 33 -7.68 13.32 0.66
C GLN A 33 -6.79 14.10 1.64
N TRP A 34 -5.73 13.48 2.15
CA TRP A 34 -4.83 14.09 3.12
C TRP A 34 -3.58 14.65 2.46
N ASP A 35 -3.37 14.28 1.19
CA ASP A 35 -2.23 14.68 0.40
C ASP A 35 -0.89 14.37 1.13
N VAL A 36 -0.81 13.15 1.67
CA VAL A 36 0.38 12.64 2.39
C VAL A 36 0.69 11.21 1.98
N ASP A 37 1.98 10.86 2.04
CA ASP A 37 2.45 9.50 1.78
C ASP A 37 2.41 8.66 3.06
N LEU A 38 1.93 7.43 2.94
CA LEU A 38 1.79 6.49 4.05
C LEU A 38 2.38 5.12 3.69
N ALA A 39 2.73 4.35 4.72
CA ALA A 39 3.01 2.93 4.60
C ALA A 39 1.72 2.14 4.85
N LEU A 40 1.28 1.36 3.86
CA LEU A 40 0.13 0.47 3.99
C LEU A 40 0.62 -0.98 4.08
N LYS A 41 0.33 -1.66 5.20
CA LYS A 41 0.74 -3.04 5.43
C LYS A 41 -0.44 -4.00 5.26
N THR A 42 -0.29 -5.00 4.40
CA THR A 42 -1.20 -6.14 4.35
C THR A 42 -0.53 -7.34 5.04
N PRO A 43 -1.10 -7.88 6.13
CA PRO A 43 -0.60 -9.10 6.74
C PRO A 43 -0.70 -10.26 5.74
N SER A 44 0.30 -11.14 5.73
CA SER A 44 0.20 -12.44 5.06
C SER A 44 -0.77 -13.32 5.86
N ARG A 45 -1.71 -13.97 5.18
CA ARG A 45 -2.51 -15.04 5.79
C ARG A 45 -1.58 -16.25 5.94
N THR A 46 -1.26 -16.63 7.17
CA THR A 46 -0.62 -17.92 7.47
C THR A 46 -1.58 -19.06 7.18
#